data_AF-A0A3N8L9M0-F1
#
_entry.id   AF-A0A3N8L9M0-F1
#
_cell.length_a   1.000
_cell.length_b   1.000
_cell.length_c   1.000
_cell.angle_alpha   90.00
_cell.angle_beta   90.00
_cell.angle_gamma   90.00
#
_symmetry.space_group_name_H-M   'P 1'
#
loop_
_entity.id
_entity.type
_entity.pdbx_description
1 polymer ?
#
loop_
_entity_poly.entity_id
_entity_poly.type
_entity_poly.pdbx_seq_one_letter_code
_entity_poly.pdbx_strand_id
1 'polypeptide(L)'
;MKELTLHPGGTLEYVQWVQDEDAEEGAYVPVDVSNSAAAYAMEPVRFVGEICVRDIFALLERNPVLVEMFRRLHSAAYLQEARHGHAVPYTGEYDPEGIEYLELFHDWELDPQTNALDGTHRLWVCGVGYELRDDVLEDGHLRYAKGTRIRWAVTYSPLPQIINLPLRVNPDANVTGSRDVTQTLHAFQVPNPTLLQVIHAVLWELSWAGSPQQTEEFVALLRAADDDANAAEPVPADEFIRMLGRTQEG
;
A
#
# COMPACT_ATOMS: atom_id res chain seq x y z
N MET A 1 22.87 -6.62 18.12
CA MET A 1 22.13 -6.70 16.84
C MET A 1 21.41 -5.36 16.68
N LYS A 2 21.55 -4.71 15.52
CA LYS A 2 20.86 -3.45 15.23
C LYS A 2 19.51 -3.79 14.63
N GLU A 3 18.44 -3.31 15.22
CA GLU A 3 17.07 -3.61 14.78
C GLU A 3 16.21 -2.36 15.01
N LEU A 4 15.45 -1.98 13.99
CA LEU A 4 14.44 -0.94 14.07
C LEU A 4 13.06 -1.60 14.16
N THR A 5 12.26 -1.20 15.14
CA THR A 5 10.90 -1.72 15.33
C THR A 5 9.89 -0.59 15.36
N LEU A 6 8.80 -0.74 14.62
CA LEU A 6 7.64 0.15 14.64
C LEU A 6 6.54 -0.50 15.47
N HIS A 7 6.00 0.26 16.41
CA HIS A 7 4.94 -0.13 17.34
C HIS A 7 3.67 0.71 17.09
N PRO A 8 2.49 0.26 17.57
CA PRO A 8 1.26 1.02 17.50
C PRO A 8 1.42 2.42 18.12
N GLY A 9 0.74 3.41 17.55
CA GLY A 9 0.87 4.82 17.91
C GLY A 9 2.06 5.52 17.28
N GLY A 10 2.73 4.90 16.29
CA GLY A 10 3.86 5.50 15.58
C GLY A 10 5.13 5.62 16.42
N THR A 11 5.30 4.72 17.39
CA THR A 11 6.50 4.67 18.24
C THR A 11 7.57 3.83 17.56
N LEU A 12 8.79 4.37 17.47
CA LEU A 12 9.91 3.75 16.79
C LEU A 12 11.03 3.48 17.79
N GLU A 13 11.48 2.24 17.90
CA GLU A 13 12.58 1.85 18.78
C GLU A 13 13.75 1.31 17.96
N TYR A 14 14.97 1.70 18.33
CA TYR A 14 16.20 1.19 17.73
C TYR A 14 17.08 0.54 18.78
N VAL A 15 17.56 -0.67 18.51
CA VAL A 15 18.49 -1.37 19.39
C VAL A 15 19.92 -0.87 19.16
N GLN A 16 20.48 -0.20 20.17
CA GLN A 16 21.85 0.31 20.13
C GLN A 16 22.71 -0.26 21.25
N TRP A 17 24.03 -0.31 21.01
CA TRP A 17 25.01 -0.68 22.03
C TRP A 17 25.25 0.51 22.96
N VAL A 18 25.05 0.31 24.25
CA VAL A 18 25.39 1.28 25.29
C VAL A 18 26.46 0.66 26.16
N GLN A 19 27.56 1.40 26.34
CA GLN A 19 28.60 1.06 27.29
C GLN A 19 28.33 1.83 28.57
N ASP A 20 28.14 1.11 29.67
CA ASP A 20 28.06 1.72 30.99
C ASP A 20 29.47 2.23 31.37
N GLU A 21 29.59 3.47 31.83
CA GLU A 21 30.87 4.03 32.25
C GLU A 21 31.38 3.35 33.55
N ASP A 22 30.46 2.73 34.32
CA ASP A 22 30.74 2.08 35.61
C ASP A 22 30.79 0.53 35.53
N ALA A 23 30.47 -0.08 34.39
CA ALA A 23 30.51 -1.54 34.20
C ALA A 23 31.48 -1.97 33.07
N GLU A 24 32.22 -3.06 33.28
CA GLU A 24 33.16 -3.60 32.28
C GLU A 24 32.49 -4.17 31.02
N GLU A 25 31.16 -4.33 31.01
CA GLU A 25 30.39 -4.90 29.89
C GLU A 25 29.29 -3.93 29.41
N GLY A 26 29.22 -3.72 28.10
CA GLY A 26 28.11 -3.00 27.46
C GLY A 26 26.93 -3.92 27.16
N ALA A 27 25.77 -3.32 26.87
CA ALA A 27 24.56 -4.04 26.54
C ALA A 27 23.85 -3.43 25.31
N TYR A 28 23.11 -4.27 24.58
CA TYR A 28 22.18 -3.79 23.57
C TYR A 28 20.86 -3.41 24.25
N VAL A 29 20.48 -2.14 24.13
CA VAL A 29 19.23 -1.63 24.70
C VAL A 29 18.36 -0.99 23.62
N PRO A 30 17.03 -1.19 23.65
CA PRO A 30 16.11 -0.47 22.79
C PRO A 30 16.04 0.99 23.26
N VAL A 31 16.09 1.91 22.30
CA VAL A 31 15.96 3.35 22.56
C VAL A 31 14.88 3.92 21.65
N ASP A 32 14.01 4.74 22.22
CA ASP A 32 12.98 5.47 21.48
C ASP A 32 13.63 6.51 20.55
N VAL A 33 13.41 6.31 19.26
CA VAL A 33 13.90 7.14 18.16
C VAL A 33 12.74 7.75 17.36
N SER A 34 11.54 7.79 17.94
CA SER A 34 10.32 8.28 17.29
C SER A 34 10.45 9.71 16.77
N ASN A 35 11.20 10.57 17.47
CA ASN A 35 11.39 11.99 17.09
C ASN A 35 12.58 12.20 16.13
N SER A 36 13.32 11.14 15.81
CA SER A 36 14.49 11.16 14.92
C SER A 36 14.37 10.14 13.80
N ALA A 37 13.14 9.71 13.46
CA ALA A 37 12.86 8.64 12.52
C ALA A 37 13.50 8.85 11.14
N ALA A 38 13.68 10.11 10.71
CA ALA A 38 14.39 10.46 9.49
C ALA A 38 15.84 9.95 9.44
N ALA A 39 16.53 9.86 10.59
CA ALA A 39 17.88 9.32 10.67
C ALA A 39 17.93 7.80 10.47
N TYR A 40 16.80 7.11 10.66
CA TYR A 40 16.66 5.66 10.55
C TYR A 40 15.86 5.25 9.31
N ALA A 41 15.60 6.18 8.38
CA ALA A 41 14.76 5.94 7.21
C ALA A 41 15.25 4.75 6.35
N MET A 42 16.56 4.53 6.29
CA MET A 42 17.17 3.44 5.51
C MET A 42 17.33 2.13 6.29
N GLU A 43 16.99 2.09 7.58
CA GLU A 43 17.09 0.86 8.37
C GLU A 43 15.88 -0.05 8.08
N PRO A 44 16.09 -1.38 7.94
CA PRO A 44 15.00 -2.35 7.87
C PRO A 44 14.11 -2.26 9.11
N VAL A 45 12.80 -2.14 8.92
CA VAL A 45 11.83 -1.97 10.01
C VAL A 45 11.00 -3.25 10.19
N ARG A 46 10.91 -3.74 11.42
CA ARG A 46 9.98 -4.79 11.80
C ARG A 46 8.75 -4.20 12.47
N PHE A 47 7.57 -4.72 12.15
CA PHE A 47 6.35 -4.37 12.86
C PHE A 47 6.21 -5.21 14.12
N VAL A 48 5.92 -4.55 15.25
CA VAL A 48 5.66 -5.20 16.53
C VAL A 48 4.21 -4.90 16.93
N GLY A 49 3.39 -5.95 17.02
CA GLY A 49 1.94 -5.80 17.19
C GLY A 49 1.21 -5.50 15.88
N GLU A 50 -0.06 -5.11 15.99
CA GLU A 50 -0.87 -4.74 14.83
C GLU A 50 -0.66 -3.27 14.48
N ILE A 51 0.12 -3.03 13.43
CA ILE A 51 0.36 -1.70 12.88
C ILE A 51 -0.76 -1.36 11.91
N CYS A 52 -1.22 -0.12 11.93
CA CYS A 52 -2.22 0.44 11.04
C CYS A 52 -1.62 1.62 10.25
N VAL A 53 -2.29 2.03 9.17
CA VAL A 53 -1.86 3.21 8.39
C VAL A 53 -1.79 4.48 9.25
N ARG A 54 -2.69 4.65 10.23
CA ARG A 54 -2.63 5.75 11.21
C ARG A 54 -1.30 5.84 11.94
N ASP A 55 -0.62 4.72 12.19
CA ASP A 55 0.65 4.71 12.92
C ASP A 55 1.78 5.29 12.08
N ILE A 56 1.70 5.14 10.75
CA ILE A 56 2.59 5.82 9.80
C ILE A 56 2.37 7.33 9.85
N PHE A 57 1.12 7.78 9.88
CA PHE A 57 0.80 9.21 10.00
C PHE A 57 1.18 9.80 11.37
N ALA A 58 1.04 9.03 12.46
CA ALA A 58 1.52 9.42 13.79
C ALA A 58 3.05 9.60 13.80
N LEU A 59 3.78 8.76 13.07
CA LEU A 59 5.23 8.92 12.90
C LEU A 59 5.56 10.17 12.07
N LEU A 60 4.85 10.42 10.96
CA LEU A 60 5.01 11.63 10.14
C LEU A 60 4.74 12.91 10.95
N GLU A 61 3.72 12.90 11.80
CA GLU A 61 3.37 14.01 12.69
C GLU A 61 4.53 14.43 13.59
N ARG A 62 5.27 13.45 14.12
CA ARG A 62 6.44 13.69 15.00
C ARG A 62 7.69 14.12 14.23
N ASN A 63 7.70 13.96 12.89
CA ASN A 63 8.90 14.13 12.06
C ASN A 63 8.64 15.05 10.85
N PRO A 64 8.71 16.38 11.01
CA PRO A 64 8.55 17.33 9.91
C PRO A 64 9.51 17.11 8.74
N VAL A 65 10.71 16.58 9.01
CA VAL A 65 11.70 16.23 7.97
C VAL A 65 11.16 15.14 7.04
N LEU A 66 10.45 14.14 7.58
CA LEU A 66 9.83 13.09 6.76
C LEU A 66 8.68 13.67 5.91
N VAL A 67 7.89 14.58 6.48
CA VAL A 67 6.85 15.29 5.72
C VAL A 67 7.46 16.02 4.53
N GLU A 68 8.53 16.80 4.74
CA GLU A 68 9.22 17.52 3.65
C GLU A 68 9.85 16.56 2.63
N MET A 69 10.47 15.47 3.09
CA MET A 69 11.05 14.44 2.22
C MET A 69 10.03 13.86 1.24
N PHE A 70 8.79 13.64 1.71
CA PHE A 70 7.69 13.10 0.90
C PHE A 70 6.74 14.16 0.35
N ARG A 71 7.14 15.43 0.27
CA ARG A 71 6.28 16.54 -0.21
C ARG A 71 5.65 16.30 -1.59
N ARG A 72 6.36 15.58 -2.47
CA ARG A 72 5.89 15.24 -3.82
C ARG A 72 4.73 14.24 -3.82
N LEU A 73 4.55 13.52 -2.73
CA LEU A 73 3.44 12.59 -2.51
C LEU A 73 2.35 13.23 -1.63
N HIS A 74 2.28 14.57 -1.59
CA HIS A 74 1.28 15.34 -0.84
C HIS A 74 1.20 14.97 0.66
N SER A 75 2.34 14.55 1.24
CA SER A 75 2.45 14.11 2.64
C SER A 75 1.81 15.05 3.65
N ALA A 76 2.00 16.37 3.49
CA ALA A 76 1.41 17.37 4.39
C ALA A 76 -0.12 17.42 4.30
N ALA A 77 -0.69 17.28 3.10
CA ALA A 77 -2.13 17.28 2.89
C ALA A 77 -2.77 15.99 3.45
N TYR A 78 -2.16 14.83 3.18
CA TYR A 78 -2.63 13.56 3.76
C TYR A 78 -2.45 13.50 5.28
N LEU A 79 -1.40 14.11 5.83
CA LEU A 79 -1.25 14.24 7.28
C LEU A 79 -2.34 15.12 7.88
N GLN A 80 -2.73 16.20 7.20
CA GLN A 80 -3.85 17.02 7.63
C GLN A 80 -5.16 16.23 7.55
N GLU A 81 -5.39 15.50 6.46
CA GLU A 81 -6.57 14.63 6.27
C GLU A 81 -6.69 13.60 7.40
N ALA A 82 -5.59 12.91 7.74
CA ALA A 82 -5.53 11.97 8.86
C ALA A 82 -6.00 12.56 10.20
N ARG A 83 -5.79 13.85 10.41
CA ARG A 83 -6.18 14.56 11.65
C ARG A 83 -7.64 15.00 11.69
N HIS A 84 -8.37 15.04 10.57
CA HIS A 84 -9.76 15.52 10.55
C HIS A 84 -10.72 14.61 11.33
N GLY A 85 -10.31 13.38 11.67
CA GLY A 85 -11.06 12.52 12.61
C GLY A 85 -12.28 11.83 12.01
N HIS A 86 -12.44 11.83 10.68
CA HIS A 86 -13.51 11.13 9.96
C HIS A 86 -13.19 9.66 9.68
N ALA A 87 -12.16 9.11 10.31
CA ALA A 87 -11.69 7.75 10.09
C ALA A 87 -12.78 6.72 10.40
N VAL A 88 -13.04 5.82 9.46
CA VAL A 88 -13.97 4.71 9.64
C VAL A 88 -13.36 3.72 10.63
N PRO A 89 -14.06 3.32 11.69
CA PRO A 89 -13.53 2.37 12.65
C PRO A 89 -13.33 0.99 12.00
N TYR A 90 -12.17 0.38 12.24
CA TYR A 90 -11.95 -1.01 11.90
C TYR A 90 -12.56 -1.90 13.00
N THR A 91 -13.52 -2.74 12.64
CA THR A 91 -14.24 -3.61 13.59
C THR A 91 -13.67 -5.02 13.65
N GLY A 92 -12.95 -5.45 12.61
CA GLY A 92 -12.51 -6.85 12.44
C GLY A 92 -13.65 -7.84 12.22
N GLU A 93 -14.89 -7.35 12.06
CA GLU A 93 -16.05 -8.19 11.75
C GLU A 93 -15.96 -8.70 10.31
N TYR A 94 -16.32 -9.97 10.12
CA TYR A 94 -16.25 -10.62 8.82
C TYR A 94 -17.13 -9.92 7.78
N ASP A 95 -16.51 -9.47 6.70
CA ASP A 95 -17.15 -8.88 5.55
C ASP A 95 -16.57 -9.52 4.26
N PRO A 96 -17.35 -10.32 3.51
CA PRO A 96 -16.85 -11.00 2.31
C PRO A 96 -16.46 -10.05 1.17
N GLU A 97 -16.98 -8.82 1.17
CA GLU A 97 -16.68 -7.80 0.15
C GLU A 97 -15.68 -6.75 0.65
N GLY A 98 -15.44 -6.71 1.96
CA GLY A 98 -14.55 -5.76 2.62
C GLY A 98 -13.06 -6.12 2.56
N ILE A 99 -12.24 -5.15 2.98
CA ILE A 99 -10.80 -5.32 3.20
C ILE A 99 -10.55 -5.69 4.67
N GLU A 100 -9.87 -6.81 4.92
CA GLU A 100 -9.42 -7.20 6.27
C GLU A 100 -8.16 -6.44 6.66
N TYR A 101 -7.18 -6.35 5.74
CA TYR A 101 -5.93 -5.67 5.98
C TYR A 101 -5.30 -5.15 4.68
N LEU A 102 -4.35 -4.24 4.82
CA LEU A 102 -3.49 -3.78 3.73
C LEU A 102 -2.19 -4.56 3.74
N GLU A 103 -1.78 -5.03 2.57
CA GLU A 103 -0.55 -5.79 2.40
C GLU A 103 0.50 -4.95 1.68
N LEU A 104 1.68 -4.86 2.29
CA LEU A 104 2.91 -4.38 1.68
C LEU A 104 3.61 -5.53 1.00
N PHE A 105 3.84 -5.43 -0.31
CA PHE A 105 4.44 -6.53 -1.07
C PHE A 105 5.36 -6.01 -2.19
N HIS A 106 6.23 -6.91 -2.65
CA HIS A 106 7.08 -6.69 -3.80
C HIS A 106 6.42 -7.26 -5.06
N ASP A 107 6.46 -6.47 -6.14
CA ASP A 107 6.09 -6.92 -7.48
C ASP A 107 7.31 -6.71 -8.35
N TRP A 108 8.00 -7.80 -8.67
CA TRP A 108 9.24 -7.78 -9.44
C TRP A 108 8.99 -8.36 -10.82
N GLU A 109 9.55 -7.68 -11.82
CA GLU A 109 9.36 -8.04 -13.21
C GLU A 109 10.70 -8.35 -13.85
N LEU A 110 10.82 -9.49 -14.54
CA LEU A 110 11.99 -9.81 -15.33
C LEU A 110 11.79 -9.31 -16.77
N ASP A 111 12.66 -8.39 -17.20
CA ASP A 111 12.75 -7.99 -18.61
C ASP A 111 13.52 -9.07 -19.40
N PRO A 112 12.88 -9.78 -20.34
CA PRO A 112 13.51 -10.85 -21.10
C PRO A 112 14.55 -10.34 -22.12
N GLN A 113 14.54 -9.06 -22.46
CA GLN A 113 15.50 -8.48 -23.40
C GLN A 113 16.83 -8.14 -22.71
N THR A 114 16.75 -7.57 -21.51
CA THR A 114 17.93 -7.12 -20.75
C THR A 114 18.36 -8.10 -19.66
N ASN A 115 17.50 -9.07 -19.32
CA ASN A 115 17.66 -9.98 -18.19
C ASN A 115 17.85 -9.24 -16.84
N ALA A 116 17.24 -8.05 -16.73
CA ALA A 116 17.25 -7.23 -15.52
C ALA A 116 15.92 -7.39 -14.77
N LEU A 117 16.00 -7.28 -13.44
CA LEU A 117 14.81 -7.19 -12.58
C LEU A 117 14.42 -5.73 -12.39
N ASP A 118 13.17 -5.40 -12.71
CA ASP A 118 12.55 -4.11 -12.39
C ASP A 118 11.71 -4.21 -11.10
N GLY A 119 11.38 -3.07 -10.51
CA GLY A 119 10.53 -2.98 -9.31
C GLY A 119 11.22 -3.34 -7.99
N THR A 120 12.48 -3.79 -8.01
CA THR A 120 13.21 -4.29 -6.82
C THR A 120 13.34 -3.30 -5.67
N HIS A 121 13.34 -2.00 -5.97
CA HIS A 121 13.47 -0.94 -4.98
C HIS A 121 12.13 -0.50 -4.38
N ARG A 122 11.01 -0.92 -4.99
CA ARG A 122 9.66 -0.45 -4.68
C ARG A 122 8.87 -1.48 -3.89
N LEU A 123 8.03 -0.95 -3.03
CA LEU A 123 7.04 -1.68 -2.26
C LEU A 123 5.66 -1.16 -2.66
N TRP A 124 4.71 -2.06 -2.86
CA TRP A 124 3.34 -1.76 -3.27
C TRP A 124 2.38 -1.99 -2.11
N VAL A 125 1.19 -1.39 -2.17
CA VAL A 125 0.11 -1.65 -1.20
C VAL A 125 -1.12 -2.16 -1.95
N CYS A 126 -1.74 -3.22 -1.45
CA CYS A 126 -3.08 -3.64 -1.88
C CYS A 126 -3.96 -3.95 -0.67
N GLY A 127 -5.27 -3.92 -0.86
CA GLY A 127 -6.23 -4.44 0.10
C GLY A 127 -6.32 -5.95 -0.03
N VAL A 128 -6.33 -6.65 1.10
CA VAL A 128 -6.60 -8.08 1.17
C VAL A 128 -7.86 -8.29 1.99
N GLY A 129 -8.86 -8.92 1.37
CA GLY A 129 -10.13 -9.25 2.00
C GLY A 129 -10.04 -10.43 2.95
N TYR A 130 -11.17 -10.69 3.61
CA TYR A 130 -11.33 -11.84 4.48
C TYR A 130 -11.30 -13.15 3.68
N GLU A 131 -10.89 -14.24 4.34
CA GLU A 131 -10.99 -15.57 3.75
C GLU A 131 -12.47 -15.94 3.56
N LEU A 132 -12.85 -16.22 2.31
CA LEU A 132 -14.23 -16.48 1.94
C LEU A 132 -14.74 -17.76 2.60
N ARG A 133 -15.85 -17.65 3.33
CA ARG A 133 -16.49 -18.80 4.02
C ARG A 133 -17.32 -19.66 3.07
N ASP A 134 -17.75 -19.08 1.96
CA ASP A 134 -18.60 -19.66 0.93
C ASP A 134 -18.13 -19.22 -0.47
N ASP A 135 -18.58 -19.93 -1.50
CA ASP A 135 -18.33 -19.55 -2.89
C ASP A 135 -19.07 -18.25 -3.24
N VAL A 136 -18.41 -17.33 -3.93
CA VAL A 136 -19.02 -16.10 -4.45
C VAL A 136 -19.39 -16.32 -5.91
N LEU A 137 -20.69 -16.23 -6.19
CA LEU A 137 -21.23 -16.34 -7.53
C LEU A 137 -21.58 -14.96 -8.07
N GLU A 138 -21.20 -14.68 -9.32
CA GLU A 138 -21.60 -13.49 -10.07
C GLU A 138 -22.24 -13.97 -11.39
N ASP A 139 -23.46 -13.52 -11.67
CA ASP A 139 -24.26 -13.94 -12.84
C ASP A 139 -24.38 -15.47 -13.01
N GLY A 140 -24.45 -16.19 -11.88
CA GLY A 140 -24.55 -17.65 -11.86
C GLY A 140 -23.24 -18.39 -12.11
N HIS A 141 -22.13 -17.68 -12.28
CA HIS A 141 -20.79 -18.24 -12.44
C HIS A 141 -19.96 -18.09 -11.16
N LEU A 142 -19.12 -19.09 -10.88
CA LEU A 142 -18.17 -19.01 -9.77
C LEU A 142 -17.14 -17.92 -10.05
N ARG A 143 -17.22 -16.82 -9.30
CA ARG A 143 -16.25 -15.72 -9.36
C ARG A 143 -15.07 -15.98 -8.44
N TYR A 144 -15.35 -16.37 -7.18
CA TYR A 144 -14.34 -16.71 -6.19
C TYR A 144 -14.73 -17.96 -5.42
N ALA A 145 -13.77 -18.88 -5.27
CA ALA A 145 -13.99 -20.09 -4.49
C ALA A 145 -13.85 -19.84 -2.99
N LYS A 146 -14.59 -20.60 -2.19
CA LYS A 146 -14.41 -20.70 -0.74
C LYS A 146 -12.94 -20.97 -0.37
N GLY A 147 -12.48 -20.33 0.70
CA GLY A 147 -11.11 -20.45 1.20
C GLY A 147 -10.10 -19.54 0.49
N THR A 148 -10.52 -18.77 -0.52
CA THR A 148 -9.69 -17.74 -1.16
C THR A 148 -9.88 -16.38 -0.49
N ARG A 149 -8.98 -15.44 -0.78
CA ARG A 149 -9.06 -14.04 -0.35
C ARG A 149 -9.06 -13.14 -1.58
N ILE A 150 -9.97 -12.18 -1.61
CA ILE A 150 -10.03 -11.19 -2.70
C ILE A 150 -8.94 -10.15 -2.46
N ARG A 151 -8.23 -9.76 -3.52
CA ARG A 151 -7.23 -8.66 -3.48
C ARG A 151 -7.78 -7.46 -4.23
N TRP A 152 -7.71 -6.30 -3.60
CA TRP A 152 -8.26 -5.04 -4.11
C TRP A 152 -7.13 -4.05 -4.39
N ALA A 153 -7.20 -3.35 -5.52
CA ALA A 153 -6.44 -2.12 -5.67
C ALA A 153 -6.99 -1.09 -4.67
N VAL A 154 -6.09 -0.43 -3.94
CA VAL A 154 -6.47 0.64 -2.98
C VAL A 154 -6.21 2.03 -3.54
N THR A 155 -5.75 2.11 -4.79
CA THR A 155 -5.60 3.37 -5.52
C THR A 155 -6.92 4.14 -5.52
N TYR A 156 -6.85 5.44 -5.21
CA TYR A 156 -7.99 6.35 -5.06
C TYR A 156 -8.93 6.05 -3.88
N SER A 157 -8.59 5.10 -2.99
CA SER A 157 -9.36 4.90 -1.77
C SER A 157 -9.23 6.15 -0.88
N PRO A 158 -10.33 6.71 -0.38
CA PRO A 158 -10.27 7.85 0.51
C PRO A 158 -9.58 7.43 1.81
N LEU A 159 -8.61 8.24 2.27
CA LEU A 159 -7.81 7.92 3.45
C LEU A 159 -8.66 7.50 4.68
N PRO A 160 -9.80 8.16 5.00
CA PRO A 160 -10.63 7.75 6.13
C PRO A 160 -11.09 6.28 6.11
N GLN A 161 -11.21 5.65 4.94
CA GLN A 161 -11.64 4.24 4.83
C GLN A 161 -10.50 3.25 5.10
N ILE A 162 -9.25 3.66 4.88
CA ILE A 162 -8.10 2.75 4.96
C ILE A 162 -7.18 3.03 6.15
N ILE A 163 -7.28 4.22 6.77
CA ILE A 163 -6.35 4.68 7.80
C ILE A 163 -6.30 3.78 9.05
N ASN A 164 -7.43 3.12 9.36
CA ASN A 164 -7.56 2.22 10.51
C ASN A 164 -7.35 0.74 10.15
N LEU A 165 -7.10 0.41 8.87
CA LEU A 165 -6.85 -0.97 8.47
C LEU A 165 -5.46 -1.41 8.95
N PRO A 166 -5.33 -2.67 9.42
CA PRO A 166 -4.04 -3.27 9.70
C PRO A 166 -3.14 -3.26 8.46
N LEU A 167 -1.85 -3.05 8.66
CA LEU A 167 -0.81 -3.04 7.63
C LEU A 167 0.15 -4.20 7.91
N ARG A 168 0.28 -5.11 6.95
CA ARG A 168 1.09 -6.33 7.08
C ARG A 168 2.15 -6.36 5.97
N VAL A 169 3.34 -6.82 6.31
CA VAL A 169 4.42 -7.05 5.33
C VAL A 169 4.32 -8.49 4.83
N ASN A 170 4.24 -8.66 3.51
CA ASN A 170 4.40 -9.94 2.85
C ASN A 170 5.88 -10.11 2.49
N PRO A 171 6.60 -11.09 3.08
CA PRO A 171 8.01 -11.32 2.77
C PRO A 171 8.22 -12.04 1.44
N ASP A 172 7.16 -12.62 0.85
CA ASP A 172 7.25 -13.28 -0.45
C ASP A 172 7.29 -12.25 -1.59
N ALA A 173 8.35 -12.32 -2.39
CA ALA A 173 8.47 -11.61 -3.64
C ALA A 173 8.41 -12.59 -4.81
N ASN A 174 7.37 -12.45 -5.63
CA ASN A 174 7.23 -13.19 -6.87
C ASN A 174 7.85 -12.39 -8.02
N VAL A 175 8.63 -13.06 -8.86
CA VAL A 175 9.11 -12.51 -10.12
C VAL A 175 8.20 -13.00 -11.23
N THR A 176 7.58 -12.08 -11.95
CA THR A 176 6.78 -12.37 -13.14
C THR A 176 7.53 -11.97 -14.41
N GLY A 177 7.07 -12.46 -15.57
CA GLY A 177 7.61 -12.03 -16.85
C GLY A 177 6.91 -10.78 -17.35
N SER A 178 7.65 -9.82 -17.90
CA SER A 178 7.08 -8.57 -18.46
C SER A 178 5.98 -8.75 -19.51
N ARG A 179 5.96 -9.91 -20.19
CA ARG A 179 4.97 -10.25 -21.22
C ARG A 179 3.84 -11.13 -20.72
N ASP A 180 4.02 -11.75 -19.56
CA ASP A 180 3.03 -12.62 -18.92
C ASP A 180 3.14 -12.50 -17.40
N VAL A 181 2.32 -11.59 -16.87
CA VAL A 181 2.22 -11.31 -15.44
C VAL A 181 1.47 -12.40 -14.67
N THR A 182 0.86 -13.37 -15.36
CA THR A 182 0.07 -14.44 -14.72
C THR A 182 0.94 -15.60 -14.24
N GLN A 183 2.17 -15.71 -14.77
CA GLN A 183 3.10 -16.76 -14.41
C GLN A 183 4.20 -16.25 -13.49
N THR A 184 4.32 -16.86 -12.31
CA THR A 184 5.50 -16.69 -11.45
C THR A 184 6.68 -17.50 -11.99
N LEU A 185 7.77 -16.81 -12.32
CA LEU A 185 9.03 -17.40 -12.78
C LEU A 185 9.91 -17.83 -11.61
N HIS A 186 9.99 -16.98 -10.57
CA HIS A 186 10.75 -17.22 -9.35
C HIS A 186 10.03 -16.67 -8.13
N ALA A 187 10.31 -17.22 -6.96
CA ALA A 187 9.82 -16.73 -5.68
C ALA A 187 10.97 -16.61 -4.67
N PHE A 188 10.99 -15.52 -3.92
CA PHE A 188 12.02 -15.20 -2.93
C PHE A 188 11.40 -14.80 -1.61
N GLN A 189 12.12 -15.06 -0.52
CA GLN A 189 11.84 -14.48 0.79
C GLN A 189 12.75 -13.27 0.97
N VAL A 190 12.15 -12.08 1.01
CA VAL A 190 12.86 -10.80 1.10
C VAL A 190 12.97 -10.37 2.55
N PRO A 191 14.11 -9.80 2.98
CA PRO A 191 14.22 -9.17 4.29
C PRO A 191 13.17 -8.08 4.50
N ASN A 192 12.99 -7.66 5.75
CA ASN A 192 12.09 -6.57 6.09
C ASN A 192 12.38 -5.31 5.25
N PRO A 193 11.35 -4.60 4.76
CA PRO A 193 11.53 -3.35 4.03
C PRO A 193 12.11 -2.27 4.94
N THR A 194 12.74 -1.27 4.35
CA THR A 194 13.19 -0.09 5.10
C THR A 194 12.01 0.77 5.54
N LEU A 195 12.20 1.57 6.58
CA LEU A 195 11.20 2.55 7.01
C LEU A 195 10.79 3.49 5.85
N LEU A 196 11.75 3.91 5.03
CA LEU A 196 11.53 4.75 3.85
C LEU A 196 10.61 4.05 2.85
N GLN A 197 10.84 2.77 2.56
CA GLN A 197 10.01 1.99 1.63
C GLN A 197 8.58 1.86 2.13
N VAL A 198 8.38 1.61 3.43
CA VAL A 198 7.05 1.52 4.05
C VAL A 198 6.28 2.84 3.91
N ILE A 199 6.90 3.96 4.31
CA ILE A 199 6.26 5.28 4.23
C ILE A 199 5.97 5.65 2.76
N HIS A 200 6.94 5.41 1.88
CA HIS A 200 6.79 5.68 0.45
C HIS A 200 5.64 4.89 -0.15
N ALA A 201 5.52 3.58 0.13
CA ALA A 201 4.47 2.74 -0.42
C ALA A 201 3.08 3.27 -0.06
N VAL A 202 2.85 3.59 1.22
CA VAL A 202 1.57 4.13 1.70
C VAL A 202 1.25 5.46 1.04
N LEU A 203 2.19 6.41 1.03
CA LEU A 203 1.96 7.73 0.45
C LEU A 203 1.82 7.69 -1.08
N TRP A 204 2.54 6.79 -1.75
CA TRP A 204 2.43 6.61 -3.19
C TRP A 204 1.03 6.17 -3.59
N GLU A 205 0.49 5.13 -2.94
CA GLU A 205 -0.84 4.62 -3.30
C GLU A 205 -1.96 5.64 -3.06
N LEU A 206 -1.81 6.47 -2.03
CA LEU A 206 -2.72 7.59 -1.77
C LEU A 206 -2.61 8.69 -2.82
N SER A 207 -1.40 9.05 -3.24
CA SER A 207 -1.12 10.26 -4.03
C SER A 207 -1.30 10.13 -5.54
N TRP A 208 -1.83 9.02 -6.04
CA TRP A 208 -2.01 8.77 -7.47
C TRP A 208 -2.82 9.84 -8.20
N ALA A 209 -3.90 10.34 -7.60
CA ALA A 209 -4.71 11.45 -8.12
C ALA A 209 -4.33 12.82 -7.52
N GLY A 210 -3.21 12.90 -6.79
CA GLY A 210 -2.74 14.12 -6.14
C GLY A 210 -3.09 14.19 -4.65
N SER A 211 -3.49 15.38 -4.19
CA SER A 211 -3.93 15.60 -2.81
C SER A 211 -5.28 14.92 -2.52
N PRO A 212 -5.69 14.77 -1.25
CA PRO A 212 -6.99 14.20 -0.90
C PRO A 212 -8.16 14.82 -1.69
N GLN A 213 -8.19 16.15 -1.81
CA GLN A 213 -9.23 16.88 -2.53
C GLN A 213 -9.22 16.57 -4.03
N GLN A 214 -8.03 16.49 -4.63
CA GLN A 214 -7.89 16.16 -6.05
C GLN A 214 -8.31 14.71 -6.32
N THR A 215 -8.03 13.79 -5.40
CA THR A 215 -8.50 12.41 -5.45
C THR A 215 -10.02 12.33 -5.37
N GLU A 216 -10.67 13.08 -4.48
CA GLU A 216 -12.14 13.13 -4.39
C GLU A 216 -12.78 13.66 -5.68
N GLU A 217 -12.24 14.75 -6.23
CA GLU A 217 -12.69 15.32 -7.50
C GLU A 217 -12.54 14.32 -8.66
N PHE A 218 -11.40 13.61 -8.72
CA PHE A 218 -11.14 12.61 -9.74
C PHE A 218 -12.07 11.41 -9.64
N VAL A 219 -12.33 10.91 -8.42
CA VAL A 219 -13.28 9.81 -8.19
C VAL A 219 -14.70 10.22 -8.56
N ALA A 220 -15.11 11.45 -8.25
CA ALA A 220 -16.42 11.97 -8.65
C ALA A 220 -16.56 12.03 -10.18
N LEU A 221 -15.50 12.44 -10.89
CA LEU A 221 -15.46 12.42 -12.35
C LEU A 221 -15.58 10.98 -12.92
N LEU A 222 -14.87 10.02 -12.34
CA LEU A 222 -14.95 8.62 -12.77
C LEU A 222 -16.36 8.04 -12.59
N ARG A 223 -17.02 8.33 -11.45
CA ARG A 223 -18.38 7.89 -11.19
C ARG A 223 -19.38 8.49 -12.18
N ALA A 224 -19.27 9.79 -12.45
CA ALA A 224 -20.13 10.43 -13.44
C ALA A 224 -19.95 9.83 -14.84
N ALA A 225 -18.71 9.49 -15.21
CA ALA A 225 -18.44 8.83 -16.49
C ALA A 225 -18.95 7.38 -16.54
N ASP A 226 -18.91 6.65 -15.42
CA ASP A 226 -19.46 5.29 -15.32
C ASP A 226 -21.00 5.30 -15.40
N ASP A 227 -21.67 6.26 -14.75
CA ASP A 227 -23.11 6.44 -14.87
C ASP A 227 -23.53 6.76 -16.33
N ASP A 228 -22.75 7.60 -17.03
CA ASP A 228 -22.96 7.91 -18.44
C ASP A 228 -22.64 6.72 -19.37
N ALA A 229 -21.63 5.90 -19.04
CA ALA A 229 -21.27 4.70 -19.80
C ALA A 229 -22.24 3.54 -19.58
N ASN A 230 -22.75 3.36 -18.36
CA ASN A 230 -23.84 2.43 -18.06
C ASN A 230 -25.17 2.86 -18.68
N ALA A 231 -25.31 4.14 -19.04
CA ALA A 231 -26.40 4.64 -19.88
C ALA A 231 -26.15 4.42 -21.39
N ALA A 232 -24.93 4.06 -21.80
CA ALA A 232 -24.60 3.70 -23.18
C ALA A 232 -24.75 2.19 -23.39
N GLU A 233 -25.53 1.80 -24.39
CA GLU A 233 -25.61 0.39 -24.78
C GLU A 233 -24.21 -0.09 -25.25
N PRO A 234 -23.80 -1.32 -24.88
CA PRO A 234 -22.53 -1.87 -25.36
C PRO A 234 -22.53 -1.88 -26.89
N VAL A 235 -21.61 -1.11 -27.47
CA VAL A 235 -21.47 -1.01 -28.92
C VAL A 235 -20.79 -2.29 -29.43
N PRO A 236 -21.41 -3.03 -30.38
CA PRO A 236 -20.76 -4.17 -31.02
C PRO A 236 -19.38 -3.82 -31.59
N ALA A 237 -18.41 -4.72 -31.43
CA ALA A 237 -17.02 -4.44 -31.81
C ALA A 237 -16.87 -4.07 -33.30
N ASP A 238 -17.70 -4.62 -34.19
CA ASP A 238 -17.73 -4.31 -35.62
C ASP A 238 -18.27 -2.90 -35.91
N GLU A 239 -19.20 -2.40 -35.10
CA GLU A 239 -19.69 -1.04 -35.16
C GLU A 239 -18.64 -0.04 -34.64
N PHE A 240 -17.98 -0.36 -33.53
CA PHE A 240 -16.90 0.47 -32.97
C PHE A 240 -15.71 0.61 -33.94
N ILE A 241 -15.29 -0.49 -34.58
CA ILE A 241 -14.24 -0.50 -35.60
C ILE A 241 -14.64 0.35 -36.82
N ARG A 242 -15.91 0.27 -37.26
CA ARG A 242 -16.44 1.10 -38.36
C ARG A 242 -16.46 2.58 -38.01
N MET A 243 -16.79 2.94 -36.77
CA MET A 243 -16.76 4.32 -36.31
C MET A 243 -15.36 4.91 -36.35
N LEU A 244 -14.34 4.17 -35.88
CA LEU A 244 -12.94 4.61 -35.90
C LEU A 244 -12.36 4.70 -37.33
N GLY A 245 -12.83 3.86 -38.25
CA GLY A 245 -12.43 3.90 -39.66
C GLY A 245 -12.99 5.11 -40.44
N ARG A 246 -14.04 5.77 -39.95
CA ARG A 246 -14.64 6.96 -40.58
C ARG A 246 -13.94 8.27 -40.21
N THR A 247 -13.14 8.27 -39.14
CA THR A 247 -12.48 9.49 -38.64
C THR A 247 -11.18 9.82 -39.38
N GLN A 248 -10.74 9.00 -40.35
CA GLN A 248 -9.52 9.24 -41.16
C GLN A 248 -9.78 9.86 -42.55
N GLU A 249 -11.02 10.23 -42.88
CA GLU A 249 -11.36 10.93 -44.14
C GLU A 249 -11.85 12.38 -43.92
N GLY A 250 -11.28 13.09 -42.95
CA GLY A 250 -11.52 14.52 -42.70
C GLY A 250 -10.23 15.33 -42.72
#